data_AF-A0AAD2X7R9-F1
#
_entry.id   AF-A0AAD2X7R9-F1
#
_cell.length_a   1.000
_cell.length_b   1.000
_cell.length_c   1.000
_cell.angle_alpha   90.00
_cell.angle_beta   90.00
_cell.angle_gamma   90.00
#
_symmetry.space_group_name_H-M   'P 1'
#
loop_
_entity.id
_entity.type
_entity.pdbx_description
1 polymer ?
#
loop_
_entity_poly.entity_id
_entity_poly.type
_entity_poly.pdbx_seq_one_letter_code
_entity_poly.pdbx_strand_id
1 'polypeptide(L)'
;MARKTAGSPDYQAHLSMLQQYLQRYDEIELSHEFPDIVHVFGAWDATAHKKLEQCHRLLIPTVLSPLGQLAPWHFPKHPTPTQTLQTSAQKQATQRASALIVWGGIEKQEMEKRKWNEQIHVIPNAVTTSMISPEAMAHETMKLYQETLDAHDRLTHQRIQEKLNIFPNDDSPEKKVCHALLYLRYQYHRRNIKKQTLKELNDTLNNLEYDEDVLNDMLEQLNEEQFAARIMQVLSEDYQLTEGFMPLDLLNDKQTQRIREAINTTSNI
;
A
#
# COMPACT_ATOMS: atom_id res chain seq x y z
N MET A 1 12.63 -27.06 23.17
CA MET A 1 11.75 -26.73 22.02
C MET A 1 12.62 -26.17 20.90
N ALA A 2 12.58 -26.78 19.73
CA ALA A 2 13.44 -26.40 18.60
C ALA A 2 13.15 -24.97 18.14
N ARG A 3 14.21 -24.20 17.86
CA ARG A 3 14.11 -22.87 17.25
C ARG A 3 13.46 -23.04 15.87
N LYS A 4 12.22 -22.58 15.70
CA LYS A 4 11.62 -22.46 14.36
C LYS A 4 12.27 -21.26 13.67
N THR A 5 13.29 -21.50 12.87
CA THR A 5 13.94 -20.50 12.03
C THR A 5 13.13 -20.27 10.76
N ALA A 6 13.21 -19.08 10.15
CA ALA A 6 12.76 -18.87 8.77
C ALA A 6 13.26 -20.03 7.88
N GLY A 7 12.33 -20.71 7.20
CA GLY A 7 12.61 -21.97 6.48
C GLY A 7 12.20 -23.27 7.18
N SER A 8 11.55 -23.23 8.36
CA SER A 8 10.97 -24.46 8.95
C SER A 8 9.86 -25.05 8.06
N PRO A 9 9.69 -26.39 8.00
CA PRO A 9 8.71 -27.05 7.11
C PRO A 9 7.28 -26.51 7.26
N ASP A 10 6.91 -26.11 8.48
CA ASP A 10 5.58 -25.56 8.81
C ASP A 10 5.31 -24.21 8.11
N TYR A 11 6.34 -23.41 7.84
CA TYR A 11 6.20 -22.09 7.22
C TYR A 11 5.97 -22.19 5.72
N GLN A 12 6.73 -23.05 5.05
CA GLN A 12 6.55 -23.33 3.64
C GLN A 12 5.17 -23.94 3.40
N ALA A 13 4.74 -24.88 4.24
CA ALA A 13 3.41 -25.47 4.16
C ALA A 13 2.28 -24.43 4.31
N HIS A 14 2.41 -23.49 5.27
CA HIS A 14 1.43 -22.40 5.44
C HIS A 14 1.40 -21.45 4.23
N LEU A 15 2.56 -21.00 3.76
CA LEU A 15 2.67 -20.11 2.60
C LEU A 15 2.10 -20.77 1.34
N SER A 16 2.51 -22.02 1.06
CA SER A 16 2.03 -22.76 -0.11
C SER A 16 0.53 -23.01 -0.05
N MET A 17 -0.02 -23.33 1.13
CA MET A 17 -1.46 -23.48 1.29
C MET A 17 -2.17 -22.16 1.03
N LEU A 18 -1.73 -21.07 1.66
CA LEU A 18 -2.37 -19.77 1.46
C LEU A 18 -2.30 -19.36 -0.02
N GLN A 19 -1.15 -19.50 -0.68
CA GLN A 19 -1.00 -19.21 -2.12
C GLN A 19 -1.99 -20.02 -2.97
N GLN A 20 -2.14 -21.32 -2.70
CA GLN A 20 -3.05 -22.20 -3.44
C GLN A 20 -4.52 -21.76 -3.32
N TYR A 21 -4.95 -21.29 -2.14
CA TYR A 21 -6.33 -20.88 -1.92
C TYR A 21 -6.58 -19.43 -2.36
N LEU A 22 -5.59 -18.54 -2.21
CA LEU A 22 -5.66 -17.16 -2.70
C LEU A 22 -5.75 -17.12 -4.23
N GLN A 23 -5.03 -17.99 -4.95
CA GLN A 23 -5.13 -18.07 -6.42
C GLN A 23 -6.53 -18.42 -6.96
N ARG A 24 -7.50 -18.76 -6.09
CA ARG A 24 -8.90 -19.00 -6.48
C ARG A 24 -9.76 -17.74 -6.51
N TYR A 25 -9.24 -16.62 -6.02
CA TYR A 25 -9.88 -15.31 -6.09
C TYR A 25 -9.43 -14.62 -7.36
N ASP A 26 -10.37 -14.25 -8.23
CA ASP A 26 -10.08 -13.59 -9.50
C ASP A 26 -9.46 -12.20 -9.29
N GLU A 27 -9.70 -11.59 -8.14
CA GLU A 27 -9.18 -10.28 -7.75
C GLU A 27 -7.71 -10.31 -7.30
N ILE A 28 -7.08 -11.49 -7.18
CA ILE A 28 -5.70 -11.62 -6.71
C ILE A 28 -4.77 -11.99 -7.84
N GLU A 29 -3.77 -11.13 -8.04
CA GLU A 29 -2.60 -11.43 -8.83
C GLU A 29 -1.35 -11.47 -7.95
N LEU A 30 -0.63 -12.60 -7.96
CA LEU A 30 0.68 -12.68 -7.31
C LEU A 30 1.74 -12.02 -8.20
N SER A 31 1.99 -10.73 -7.97
CA SER A 31 2.99 -9.98 -8.71
C SER A 31 4.33 -9.85 -7.97
N HIS A 32 5.41 -9.82 -8.74
CA HIS A 32 6.75 -9.46 -8.26
C HIS A 32 7.05 -7.96 -8.40
N GLU A 33 6.23 -7.23 -9.16
CA GLU A 33 6.40 -5.80 -9.47
C GLU A 33 5.12 -5.03 -9.12
N PHE A 34 5.29 -3.85 -8.51
CA PHE A 34 4.23 -2.88 -8.22
C PHE A 34 3.00 -3.41 -7.44
N PRO A 35 3.19 -4.18 -6.34
CA PRO A 35 2.08 -4.77 -5.60
C PRO A 35 1.19 -3.73 -4.92
N ASP A 36 -0.10 -4.04 -4.79
CA ASP A 36 -1.05 -3.27 -3.99
C ASP A 36 -0.89 -3.48 -2.49
N ILE A 37 -0.54 -4.70 -2.09
CA ILE A 37 -0.29 -5.07 -0.70
C ILE A 37 0.84 -6.09 -0.63
N VAL A 38 1.63 -6.05 0.44
CA VAL A 38 2.69 -7.02 0.67
C VAL A 38 2.49 -7.73 2.00
N HIS A 39 2.35 -9.05 1.97
CA HIS A 39 2.30 -9.87 3.17
C HIS A 39 3.65 -10.56 3.42
N VAL A 40 4.26 -10.28 4.57
CA VAL A 40 5.51 -10.90 5.01
C VAL A 40 5.25 -11.95 6.09
N PHE A 41 5.84 -13.12 5.89
CA PHE A 41 5.78 -14.26 6.82
C PHE A 41 7.09 -14.40 7.60
N GLY A 42 6.96 -14.60 8.90
CA GLY A 42 8.05 -14.59 9.86
C GLY A 42 8.53 -13.19 10.17
N ALA A 43 9.45 -13.10 11.12
CA ALA A 43 10.29 -11.92 11.29
C ALA A 43 11.75 -12.39 11.20
N TRP A 44 12.74 -11.52 11.10
CA TRP A 44 14.15 -11.95 11.02
C TRP A 44 14.62 -12.57 9.69
N ASP A 45 14.42 -11.82 8.60
CA ASP A 45 15.33 -11.88 7.46
C ASP A 45 15.76 -10.45 7.10
N ALA A 46 17.06 -10.21 6.97
CA ALA A 46 17.59 -8.88 6.61
C ALA A 46 17.08 -8.46 5.22
N THR A 47 16.86 -9.41 4.33
CA THR A 47 16.25 -9.17 3.02
C THR A 47 14.79 -8.78 3.17
N ALA A 48 14.00 -9.51 3.96
CA ALA A 48 12.62 -9.15 4.27
C ALA A 48 12.50 -7.76 4.91
N HIS A 49 13.40 -7.39 5.83
CA HIS A 49 13.41 -6.05 6.42
C HIS A 49 13.67 -4.96 5.39
N LYS A 50 14.69 -5.11 4.53
CA LYS A 50 14.96 -4.17 3.43
C LYS A 50 13.77 -4.03 2.48
N LYS A 51 13.08 -5.14 2.19
CA LYS A 51 11.86 -5.12 1.37
C LYS A 51 10.71 -4.39 2.06
N LEU A 52 10.48 -4.61 3.35
CA LEU A 52 9.48 -3.88 4.14
C LEU A 52 9.76 -2.37 4.14
N GLU A 53 11.01 -1.98 4.39
CA GLU A 53 11.40 -0.57 4.31
C GLU A 53 11.15 0.03 2.92
N GLN A 54 11.45 -0.72 1.85
CA GLN A 54 11.16 -0.30 0.48
C GLN A 54 9.65 -0.13 0.26
N CYS A 55 8.83 -1.07 0.72
CA CYS A 55 7.37 -0.96 0.64
C CYS A 55 6.89 0.29 1.36
N HIS A 56 7.39 0.55 2.57
CA HIS A 56 6.99 1.74 3.32
C HIS A 56 7.46 3.06 2.68
N ARG A 57 8.62 3.07 2.00
CA ARG A 57 9.07 4.24 1.20
C ARG A 57 8.19 4.47 -0.03
N LEU A 58 7.67 3.39 -0.62
CA LEU A 58 6.74 3.44 -1.75
C LEU A 58 5.28 3.62 -1.30
N LEU A 59 5.03 3.78 0.01
CA LEU A 59 3.69 3.88 0.58
C LEU A 59 2.80 2.68 0.20
N ILE A 60 3.38 1.48 0.19
CA ILE A 60 2.64 0.22 -0.03
C ILE A 60 2.25 -0.35 1.34
N PRO A 61 0.97 -0.68 1.59
CA PRO A 61 0.56 -1.30 2.85
C PRO A 61 1.17 -2.69 3.01
N THR A 62 1.55 -3.01 4.25
CA THR A 62 2.22 -4.27 4.57
C THR A 62 1.52 -5.02 5.68
N VAL A 63 1.22 -6.30 5.47
CA VAL A 63 0.74 -7.24 6.48
C VAL A 63 1.91 -8.06 6.99
N LEU A 64 1.99 -8.29 8.30
CA LEU A 64 3.06 -9.09 8.90
C LEU A 64 2.47 -10.22 9.74
N SER A 65 2.83 -11.45 9.38
CA SER A 65 2.59 -12.63 10.22
C SER A 65 3.90 -13.04 10.89
N PRO A 66 4.17 -12.71 12.16
CA PRO A 66 5.43 -13.05 12.82
C PRO A 66 5.59 -14.55 13.16
N LEU A 67 4.50 -15.33 13.13
CA LEU A 67 4.50 -16.78 13.36
C LEU A 67 5.14 -17.20 14.69
N GLY A 68 4.83 -16.48 15.77
CA GLY A 68 5.38 -16.70 17.11
C GLY A 68 6.82 -16.21 17.32
N GLN A 69 7.50 -15.72 16.29
CA GLN A 69 8.90 -15.30 16.40
C GLN A 69 9.05 -14.00 17.20
N LEU A 70 8.01 -13.17 17.28
CA LEU A 70 7.99 -11.98 18.15
C LEU A 70 7.75 -12.29 19.63
N ALA A 71 7.70 -13.56 20.04
CA ALA A 71 7.50 -13.92 21.44
C ALA A 71 8.68 -13.49 22.36
N PRO A 72 8.43 -13.21 23.66
CA PRO A 72 9.44 -12.73 24.63
C PRO A 72 10.71 -13.57 24.73
N TRP A 73 10.60 -14.90 24.66
CA TRP A 73 11.74 -15.80 24.80
C TRP A 73 12.73 -15.76 23.64
N HIS A 74 12.40 -15.10 22.52
CA HIS A 74 13.34 -14.85 21.44
C HIS A 74 14.25 -13.64 21.70
N PHE A 75 13.97 -12.84 22.74
CA PHE A 75 14.76 -11.66 23.09
C PHE A 75 15.67 -11.97 24.29
N PRO A 76 17.00 -11.92 24.13
CA PRO A 76 17.92 -12.18 25.22
C PRO A 76 17.82 -11.07 26.28
N LYS A 77 17.94 -11.44 27.56
CA LYS A 77 17.97 -10.47 28.68
C LYS A 77 19.13 -9.48 28.58
N HIS A 78 20.25 -9.91 27.99
CA HIS A 78 21.44 -9.10 27.75
C HIS A 78 21.78 -9.16 26.25
N PRO A 79 21.17 -8.30 25.42
CA PRO A 79 21.42 -8.29 23.99
C PRO A 79 22.80 -7.73 23.68
N THR A 80 23.48 -8.31 22.69
CA THR A 80 24.65 -7.69 22.08
C THR A 80 24.24 -6.44 21.30
N PRO A 81 25.16 -5.50 20.98
CA PRO A 81 24.83 -4.33 20.16
C PRO A 81 24.13 -4.68 18.85
N THR A 82 24.57 -5.76 18.19
CA THR A 82 23.95 -6.27 16.96
C THR A 82 22.51 -6.75 17.19
N GLN A 83 22.25 -7.45 18.30
CA GLN A 83 20.90 -7.91 18.65
C GLN A 83 19.97 -6.76 19.03
N THR A 84 20.51 -5.71 19.66
CA THR A 84 19.76 -4.48 19.94
C THR A 84 19.34 -3.77 18.66
N LEU A 85 20.26 -3.63 17.70
CA LEU A 85 19.95 -3.05 16.38
C LEU A 85 18.89 -3.87 15.64
N GLN A 86 19.02 -5.18 15.64
CA GLN A 86 18.04 -6.08 15.05
C GLN A 86 16.65 -5.98 15.71
N THR A 87 16.60 -5.89 17.05
CA THR A 87 15.36 -5.69 17.80
C THR A 87 14.71 -4.35 17.47
N SER A 88 15.52 -3.29 17.32
CA SER A 88 15.05 -1.97 16.92
C SER A 88 14.42 -2.00 15.51
N ALA A 89 15.11 -2.62 14.55
CA ALA A 89 14.63 -2.81 13.19
C ALA A 89 13.29 -3.58 13.15
N GLN A 90 13.15 -4.62 13.98
CA GLN A 90 11.90 -5.38 14.12
C GLN A 90 10.77 -4.57 14.70
N LYS A 91 11.06 -3.84 15.78
CA LYS A 91 10.09 -2.95 16.39
C LYS A 91 9.59 -1.94 15.37
N GLN A 92 10.50 -1.29 14.64
CA GLN A 92 10.15 -0.32 13.61
C GLN A 92 9.32 -0.94 12.47
N ALA A 93 9.73 -2.11 11.96
CA ALA A 93 8.98 -2.80 10.92
C ALA A 93 7.57 -3.21 11.38
N THR A 94 7.46 -3.68 12.63
CA THR A 94 6.18 -4.06 13.25
C THR A 94 5.30 -2.84 13.47
N GLN A 95 5.86 -1.71 13.91
CA GLN A 95 5.15 -0.44 14.11
C GLN A 95 4.61 0.18 12.83
N ARG A 96 5.31 -0.02 11.71
CA ARG A 96 4.92 0.53 10.41
C ARG A 96 4.02 -0.41 9.61
N ALA A 97 3.88 -1.67 10.02
CA ALA A 97 2.98 -2.60 9.36
C ALA A 97 1.53 -2.11 9.47
N SER A 98 0.77 -2.25 8.38
CA SER A 98 -0.63 -1.86 8.33
C SER A 98 -1.52 -2.79 9.13
N ALA A 99 -1.18 -4.08 9.19
CA ALA A 99 -1.83 -5.07 10.03
C ALA A 99 -0.86 -6.18 10.44
N LEU A 100 -1.11 -6.78 11.61
CA LEU A 100 -0.45 -7.98 12.10
C LEU A 100 -1.43 -9.14 12.14
N ILE A 101 -1.01 -10.30 11.63
CA ILE A 101 -1.76 -11.55 11.79
C ILE A 101 -1.05 -12.42 12.82
N VAL A 102 -1.79 -12.84 13.84
CA VAL A 102 -1.35 -13.77 14.87
C VAL A 102 -2.23 -15.02 14.88
N TRP A 103 -1.72 -16.16 15.33
CA TRP A 103 -2.40 -17.46 15.18
C TRP A 103 -3.31 -17.84 16.34
N GLY A 104 -3.26 -17.12 17.45
CA GLY A 104 -4.08 -17.44 18.62
C GLY A 104 -4.11 -16.34 19.67
N GLY A 105 -5.02 -16.50 20.64
CA GLY A 105 -5.27 -15.50 21.68
C GLY A 105 -4.05 -15.21 22.57
N ILE A 106 -3.20 -16.20 22.84
CA ILE A 106 -1.98 -16.01 23.63
C ILE A 106 -1.00 -15.10 22.88
N GLU A 107 -0.79 -15.33 21.58
CA GLU A 107 0.09 -14.50 20.76
C GLU A 107 -0.45 -13.08 20.64
N LYS A 108 -1.77 -12.92 20.48
CA LYS A 108 -2.43 -11.61 20.51
C LYS A 108 -2.11 -10.84 21.80
N GLN A 109 -2.35 -11.46 22.95
CA GLN A 109 -2.11 -10.83 24.26
C GLN A 109 -0.65 -10.38 24.44
N GLU A 110 0.31 -11.19 23.98
CA GLU A 110 1.72 -10.82 24.04
C GLU A 110 2.07 -9.64 23.14
N MET A 111 1.47 -9.58 21.94
CA MET A 111 1.66 -8.46 21.02
C MET A 111 0.99 -7.17 21.53
N GLU A 112 -0.20 -7.26 22.11
CA GLU A 112 -0.89 -6.14 22.75
C GLU A 112 -0.09 -5.56 23.92
N LYS A 113 0.49 -6.41 24.78
CA LYS A 113 1.36 -5.98 25.89
C LYS A 113 2.58 -5.19 25.39
N ARG A 114 3.13 -5.57 24.22
CA ARG A 114 4.28 -4.90 23.61
C ARG A 114 3.95 -3.53 23.05
N LYS A 115 2.71 -3.29 22.64
CA LYS A 115 2.26 -2.04 22.01
C LYS A 115 3.11 -1.66 20.79
N TRP A 116 3.53 -2.65 20.02
CA TRP A 116 4.27 -2.42 18.78
C TRP A 116 3.35 -2.18 17.60
N ASN A 117 2.09 -2.61 17.62
CA ASN A 117 1.10 -2.31 16.60
C ASN A 117 -0.30 -2.40 17.23
N GLU A 118 -1.25 -1.63 16.71
CA GLU A 118 -2.63 -1.60 17.19
C GLU A 118 -3.58 -2.48 16.35
N GLN A 119 -3.22 -2.72 15.08
CA GLN A 119 -4.00 -3.52 14.13
C GLN A 119 -3.57 -4.99 14.22
N ILE A 120 -4.01 -5.68 15.28
CA ILE A 120 -3.67 -7.09 15.55
C ILE A 120 -4.89 -8.00 15.31
N HIS A 121 -4.79 -8.88 14.32
CA HIS A 121 -5.85 -9.78 13.88
C HIS A 121 -5.49 -11.24 14.17
N VAL A 122 -6.42 -12.00 14.73
CA VAL A 122 -6.22 -13.43 15.01
C VAL A 122 -6.77 -14.24 13.85
N ILE A 123 -5.90 -14.89 13.08
CA ILE A 123 -6.27 -15.84 12.03
C ILE A 123 -5.59 -17.18 12.35
N PRO A 124 -6.36 -18.18 12.84
CA PRO A 124 -5.82 -19.50 13.14
C PRO A 124 -5.11 -20.14 11.94
N ASN A 125 -3.96 -20.76 12.16
CA ASN A 125 -3.24 -21.43 11.09
C ASN A 125 -3.86 -22.81 10.81
N ALA A 126 -4.55 -22.98 9.68
CA ALA A 126 -5.20 -24.25 9.31
C ALA A 126 -4.22 -25.42 9.09
N VAL A 127 -2.93 -25.16 8.84
CA VAL A 127 -1.91 -26.21 8.66
C VAL A 127 -1.50 -26.83 10.00
N THR A 128 -1.43 -26.02 11.06
CA THR A 128 -0.95 -26.47 12.38
C THR A 128 -2.07 -26.62 13.40
N THR A 129 -3.20 -25.96 13.18
CA THR A 129 -4.34 -25.97 14.08
C THR A 129 -5.56 -26.47 13.32
N SER A 130 -6.23 -27.51 13.82
CA SER A 130 -7.50 -27.99 13.26
C SER A 130 -8.69 -27.08 13.65
N MET A 131 -8.43 -25.79 13.92
CA MET A 131 -9.43 -24.83 14.39
C MET A 131 -10.30 -24.29 13.25
N ILE A 132 -9.73 -24.13 12.04
CA ILE A 132 -10.43 -23.67 10.85
C ILE A 132 -9.95 -24.46 9.62
N SER A 133 -10.77 -24.47 8.56
CA SER A 133 -10.35 -25.03 7.28
C SER A 133 -9.35 -24.11 6.56
N PRO A 134 -8.51 -24.65 5.66
CA PRO A 134 -7.65 -23.85 4.76
C PRO A 134 -8.42 -22.76 4.00
N GLU A 135 -9.64 -23.08 3.55
CA GLU A 135 -10.52 -22.16 2.83
C GLU A 135 -11.01 -21.01 3.70
N ALA A 136 -11.44 -21.29 4.92
CA ALA A 136 -11.82 -20.26 5.88
C ALA A 136 -10.63 -19.36 6.25
N MET A 137 -9.43 -19.93 6.39
CA MET A 137 -8.21 -19.14 6.65
C MET A 137 -7.89 -18.18 5.50
N ALA A 138 -8.00 -18.64 4.25
CA ALA A 138 -7.78 -17.82 3.08
C ALA A 138 -8.82 -16.70 2.97
N HIS A 139 -10.10 -17.02 3.23
CA HIS A 139 -11.19 -16.04 3.24
C HIS A 139 -10.96 -14.93 4.28
N GLU A 140 -10.63 -15.27 5.52
CA GLU A 140 -10.33 -14.28 6.56
C GLU A 140 -9.08 -13.45 6.22
N THR A 141 -8.06 -14.07 5.61
CA THR A 141 -6.86 -13.37 5.17
C THR A 141 -7.20 -12.37 4.05
N MET A 142 -8.07 -12.75 3.12
CA MET A 142 -8.52 -11.87 2.05
C MET A 142 -9.34 -10.69 2.53
N LYS A 143 -10.27 -10.96 3.44
CA LYS A 143 -11.04 -9.91 4.10
C LYS A 143 -10.11 -8.89 4.76
N LEU A 144 -9.09 -9.36 5.47
CA LEU A 144 -8.10 -8.48 6.09
C LEU A 144 -7.28 -7.69 5.05
N TYR A 145 -6.90 -8.29 3.92
CA TYR A 145 -6.22 -7.56 2.85
C TYR A 145 -7.09 -6.43 2.31
N GLN A 146 -8.36 -6.69 2.05
CA GLN A 146 -9.29 -5.67 1.57
C GLN A 146 -9.45 -4.54 2.60
N GLU A 147 -9.70 -4.87 3.87
CA GLU A 147 -9.81 -3.88 4.95
C GLU A 147 -8.54 -3.04 5.08
N THR A 148 -7.37 -3.67 4.91
CA THR A 148 -6.06 -3.01 4.95
C THR A 148 -5.87 -2.06 3.77
N LEU A 149 -6.22 -2.49 2.57
CA LEU A 149 -6.17 -1.67 1.35
C LEU A 149 -7.09 -0.46 1.47
N ASP A 150 -8.34 -0.67 1.88
CA ASP A 150 -9.33 0.39 2.03
C ASP A 150 -8.93 1.40 3.11
N ALA A 151 -8.40 0.93 4.24
CA ALA A 151 -7.90 1.81 5.29
C ALA A 151 -6.68 2.62 4.82
N HIS A 152 -5.77 1.99 4.09
CA HIS A 152 -4.61 2.67 3.52
C HIS A 152 -5.01 3.74 2.50
N ASP A 153 -5.98 3.43 1.64
CA ASP A 153 -6.49 4.35 0.63
C ASP A 153 -7.18 5.57 1.26
N ARG A 154 -8.07 5.34 2.24
CA ARG A 154 -8.69 6.42 3.03
C ARG A 154 -7.66 7.34 3.69
N LEU A 155 -6.63 6.77 4.31
CA LEU A 155 -5.56 7.56 4.94
C LEU A 155 -4.73 8.33 3.91
N THR A 156 -4.56 7.79 2.70
CA THR A 156 -3.86 8.48 1.61
C THR A 156 -4.66 9.68 1.14
N HIS A 157 -5.96 9.52 0.91
CA HIS A 157 -6.87 10.63 0.61
C HIS A 157 -6.89 11.68 1.71
N GLN A 158 -6.95 11.27 2.98
CA GLN A 158 -6.88 12.20 4.10
C GLN A 158 -5.58 13.03 4.11
N ARG A 159 -4.42 12.41 3.88
CA ARG A 159 -3.13 13.13 3.81
C ARG A 159 -3.07 14.12 2.64
N ILE A 160 -3.67 13.76 1.50
CA ILE A 160 -3.77 14.66 0.36
C ILE A 160 -4.65 15.85 0.72
N GLN A 161 -5.80 15.62 1.35
CA GLN A 161 -6.66 16.69 1.85
C GLN A 161 -5.92 17.61 2.83
N GLU A 162 -5.18 17.04 3.77
CA GLU A 162 -4.34 17.80 4.71
C GLU A 162 -3.28 18.65 4.00
N LYS A 163 -2.67 18.15 2.91
CA LYS A 163 -1.75 18.91 2.06
C LYS A 163 -2.43 20.10 1.38
N LEU A 164 -3.71 19.97 1.03
CA LEU A 164 -4.50 21.01 0.37
C LEU A 164 -5.05 22.09 1.32
N ASN A 165 -4.95 21.89 2.64
CA ASN A 165 -5.38 22.88 3.64
C ASN A 165 -4.54 24.18 3.62
N ILE A 166 -3.45 24.22 2.85
CA ILE A 166 -2.69 25.45 2.62
C ILE A 166 -3.49 26.48 1.81
N PHE A 167 -4.48 26.03 1.05
CA PHE A 167 -5.35 26.89 0.25
C PHE A 167 -6.67 27.17 0.98
N PRO A 168 -7.26 28.37 0.83
CA PRO A 168 -8.57 28.68 1.39
C PRO A 168 -9.69 27.86 0.72
N ASN A 169 -10.88 27.84 1.32
CA ASN A 169 -12.11 27.20 0.81
C ASN A 169 -12.01 25.71 0.52
N ASP A 170 -12.47 24.85 1.41
CA ASP A 170 -12.29 23.38 1.28
C ASP A 170 -13.05 22.75 0.10
N ASP A 171 -14.12 23.38 -0.36
CA ASP A 171 -15.00 22.84 -1.41
C ASP A 171 -14.71 23.40 -2.81
N SER A 172 -13.57 24.07 -3.01
CA SER A 172 -13.24 24.68 -4.30
C SER A 172 -13.11 23.61 -5.41
N PRO A 173 -13.63 23.87 -6.62
CA PRO A 173 -13.43 22.99 -7.77
C PRO A 173 -11.96 22.66 -8.07
N GLU A 174 -11.07 23.64 -7.94
CA GLU A 174 -9.64 23.54 -8.20
C GLU A 174 -8.97 22.59 -7.19
N LYS A 175 -9.40 22.60 -5.92
CA LYS A 175 -8.96 21.62 -4.92
C LYS A 175 -9.34 20.20 -5.31
N LYS A 176 -10.50 19.97 -5.95
CA LYS A 176 -10.90 18.63 -6.42
C LYS A 176 -9.97 18.15 -7.54
N VAL A 177 -9.62 19.02 -8.49
CA VAL A 177 -8.66 18.71 -9.56
C VAL A 177 -7.28 18.44 -8.97
N CYS A 178 -6.79 19.30 -8.06
CA CYS A 178 -5.53 19.11 -7.36
C CYS A 178 -5.49 17.79 -6.57
N HIS A 179 -6.58 17.45 -5.88
CA HIS A 179 -6.69 16.20 -5.13
C HIS A 179 -6.57 14.98 -6.06
N ALA A 180 -7.28 14.97 -7.19
CA ALA A 180 -7.20 13.90 -8.18
C ALA A 180 -5.78 13.76 -8.76
N LEU A 181 -5.12 14.88 -9.08
CA LEU A 181 -3.74 14.90 -9.55
C LEU A 181 -2.74 14.40 -8.50
N LEU A 182 -2.88 14.81 -7.24
CA LEU A 182 -2.04 14.34 -6.13
C LEU A 182 -2.23 12.85 -5.84
N TYR A 183 -3.44 12.33 -6.04
CA TYR A 183 -3.70 10.90 -5.90
C TYR A 183 -3.07 10.10 -7.05
N LEU A 184 -3.12 10.61 -8.29
CA LEU A 184 -2.33 10.06 -9.41
C LEU A 184 -0.83 10.13 -9.15
N ARG A 185 -0.33 11.21 -8.54
CA ARG A 185 1.07 11.33 -8.13
C ARG A 185 1.45 10.23 -7.14
N TYR A 186 0.59 9.97 -6.15
CA TYR A 186 0.77 8.86 -5.22
C TYR A 186 0.86 7.52 -5.97
N GLN A 187 -0.07 7.23 -6.88
CA GLN A 187 -0.07 6.00 -7.67
C GLN A 187 1.16 5.87 -8.57
N TYR A 188 1.61 6.96 -9.18
CA TYR A 188 2.84 7.01 -9.99
C TYR A 188 4.09 6.70 -9.17
N HIS A 189 4.18 7.21 -7.93
CA HIS A 189 5.31 6.96 -7.03
C HIS A 189 5.51 5.46 -6.75
N ARG A 190 4.40 4.71 -6.65
CA ARG A 190 4.39 3.24 -6.50
C ARG A 190 4.38 2.48 -7.82
N ARG A 191 4.46 3.20 -8.96
CA ARG A 191 4.44 2.68 -10.33
C ARG A 191 3.24 1.78 -10.64
N ASN A 192 2.09 2.13 -10.09
CA ASN A 192 0.84 1.40 -10.25
C ASN A 192 -0.28 2.44 -10.41
N ILE A 193 -0.35 3.07 -11.58
CA ILE A 193 -1.42 4.00 -11.95
C ILE A 193 -2.60 3.19 -12.47
N LYS A 194 -3.75 3.31 -11.81
CA LYS A 194 -5.01 2.70 -12.23
C LYS A 194 -5.63 3.50 -13.36
N LYS A 195 -6.02 2.83 -14.45
CA LYS A 195 -6.76 3.45 -15.57
C LYS A 195 -8.04 4.16 -15.12
N GLN A 196 -8.73 3.58 -14.13
CA GLN A 196 -9.93 4.17 -13.56
C GLN A 196 -9.68 5.55 -12.95
N THR A 197 -8.53 5.76 -12.29
CA THR A 197 -8.17 7.06 -11.71
C THR A 197 -7.87 8.11 -12.79
N LEU A 198 -7.27 7.71 -13.91
CA LEU A 198 -7.09 8.60 -15.07
C LEU A 198 -8.44 8.99 -15.69
N LYS A 199 -9.34 8.01 -15.82
CA LYS A 199 -10.71 8.25 -16.31
C LYS A 199 -11.48 9.21 -15.39
N GLU A 200 -11.42 9.01 -14.08
CA GLU A 200 -12.06 9.90 -13.10
C GLU A 200 -11.51 11.33 -13.17
N LEU A 201 -10.20 11.50 -13.36
CA LEU A 201 -9.63 12.83 -13.60
C LEU A 201 -10.15 13.43 -14.91
N ASN A 202 -10.17 12.66 -16.00
CA ASN A 202 -10.71 13.12 -17.28
C ASN A 202 -12.18 13.55 -17.15
N ASP A 203 -13.00 12.76 -16.47
CA ASP A 203 -14.40 13.09 -16.20
C ASP A 203 -14.52 14.35 -15.32
N THR A 204 -13.63 14.51 -14.33
CA THR A 204 -13.59 15.70 -13.48
C THR A 204 -13.26 16.95 -14.30
N LEU A 205 -12.25 16.90 -15.16
CA LEU A 205 -11.83 18.03 -16.00
C LEU A 205 -12.92 18.45 -17.00
N ASN A 206 -13.66 17.49 -17.58
CA ASN A 206 -14.71 17.80 -18.57
C ASN A 206 -16.03 18.30 -17.95
N ASN A 207 -16.33 17.95 -16.69
CA ASN A 207 -17.65 18.22 -16.09
C ASN A 207 -17.63 19.29 -14.99
N LEU A 208 -16.45 19.70 -14.53
CA LEU A 208 -16.31 20.65 -13.44
C LEU A 208 -15.98 22.04 -14.00
N GLU A 209 -16.72 23.06 -13.57
CA GLU A 209 -16.39 24.46 -13.83
C GLU A 209 -15.42 24.94 -12.74
N TYR A 210 -14.20 25.30 -13.14
CA TYR A 210 -13.13 25.75 -12.26
C TYR A 210 -12.33 26.87 -12.94
N ASP A 211 -11.64 27.66 -12.13
CA ASP A 211 -10.78 28.75 -12.62
C ASP A 211 -9.36 28.20 -12.93
N GLU A 212 -8.95 28.25 -14.20
CA GLU A 212 -7.66 27.73 -14.67
C GLU A 212 -6.47 28.48 -14.08
N ASP A 213 -6.57 29.81 -13.91
CA ASP A 213 -5.50 30.62 -13.32
C ASP A 213 -5.29 30.22 -11.86
N VAL A 214 -6.39 30.06 -11.11
CA VAL A 214 -6.35 29.61 -9.71
C VAL A 214 -5.80 28.18 -9.61
N LEU A 215 -6.22 27.27 -10.50
CA LEU A 215 -5.70 25.91 -10.52
C LEU A 215 -4.19 25.88 -10.78
N ASN A 216 -3.71 26.69 -11.73
CA ASN A 216 -2.30 26.77 -12.07
C ASN A 216 -1.47 27.31 -10.88
N ASP A 217 -1.92 28.38 -10.24
CA ASP A 217 -1.31 28.92 -9.02
C ASP A 217 -1.22 27.87 -7.89
N MET A 218 -2.26 27.04 -7.73
CA MET A 218 -2.26 25.97 -6.75
C MET A 218 -1.26 24.87 -7.09
N LEU A 219 -1.18 24.46 -8.36
CA LEU A 219 -0.26 23.42 -8.82
C LEU A 219 1.19 23.86 -8.74
N GLU A 220 1.49 25.14 -8.98
CA GLU A 220 2.81 25.73 -8.76
C GLU A 220 3.20 25.67 -7.29
N GLN A 221 2.32 26.12 -6.38
CA GLN A 221 2.57 26.07 -4.94
C GLN A 221 2.75 24.64 -4.40
N LEU A 222 2.05 23.67 -4.99
CA LEU A 222 2.21 22.24 -4.66
C LEU A 222 3.47 21.61 -5.27
N ASN A 223 4.14 22.30 -6.19
CA ASN A 223 5.23 21.79 -7.04
C ASN A 223 4.81 20.60 -7.93
N GLU A 224 3.58 20.65 -8.46
CA GLU A 224 2.99 19.58 -9.26
C GLU A 224 2.68 19.99 -10.71
N GLU A 225 2.86 21.26 -11.08
CA GLU A 225 2.57 21.83 -12.42
C GLU A 225 3.15 20.98 -13.57
N GLN A 226 4.47 20.71 -13.58
CA GLN A 226 5.06 19.86 -14.62
C GLN A 226 4.54 18.42 -14.65
N PHE A 227 4.06 17.87 -13.54
CA PHE A 227 3.48 16.53 -13.55
C PHE A 227 2.06 16.55 -14.06
N ALA A 228 1.27 17.54 -13.64
CA ALA A 228 -0.06 17.79 -14.16
C ALA A 228 0.00 17.97 -15.69
N ALA A 229 0.91 18.78 -16.22
CA ALA A 229 1.14 18.95 -17.66
C ALA A 229 1.42 17.63 -18.41
N ARG A 230 2.18 16.72 -17.80
CA ARG A 230 2.44 15.39 -18.38
C ARG A 230 1.23 14.45 -18.30
N ILE A 231 0.43 14.58 -17.24
CA ILE A 231 -0.85 13.86 -17.14
C ILE A 231 -1.82 14.38 -18.19
N MET A 232 -1.89 15.69 -18.43
CA MET A 232 -2.71 16.27 -19.52
C MET A 232 -2.30 15.71 -20.88
N GLN A 233 -0.99 15.54 -21.14
CA GLN A 233 -0.52 14.88 -22.37
C GLN A 233 -1.04 13.44 -22.50
N VAL A 234 -1.04 12.68 -21.40
CA VAL A 234 -1.57 11.31 -21.41
C VAL A 234 -3.08 11.30 -21.63
N LEU A 235 -3.82 12.21 -20.99
CA LEU A 235 -5.27 12.30 -21.13
C LEU A 235 -5.72 12.76 -22.52
N SER A 236 -4.98 13.68 -23.14
CA SER A 236 -5.32 14.17 -24.49
C SER A 236 -5.15 13.08 -25.56
N GLU A 237 -4.10 12.26 -25.46
CA GLU A 237 -3.83 11.17 -26.40
C GLU A 237 -4.72 9.94 -26.17
N ASP A 238 -4.84 9.49 -24.90
CA ASP A 238 -5.42 8.17 -24.59
C ASP A 238 -6.88 8.24 -24.12
N TYR A 239 -7.34 9.41 -23.65
CA TYR A 239 -8.68 9.61 -23.05
C TYR A 239 -9.51 10.71 -23.74
N GLN A 240 -9.01 11.25 -24.87
CA GLN A 240 -9.70 12.24 -25.71
C GLN A 240 -10.07 13.53 -24.98
N LEU A 241 -9.27 13.96 -24.00
CA LEU A 241 -9.40 15.29 -23.40
C LEU A 241 -9.17 16.35 -24.49
N THR A 242 -10.19 17.18 -24.76
CA THR A 242 -10.12 18.17 -25.84
C THR A 242 -9.58 19.51 -25.34
N GLU A 243 -8.99 20.32 -26.23
CA GLU A 243 -8.33 21.60 -25.90
C GLU A 243 -9.20 22.56 -25.08
N GLY A 244 -10.53 22.54 -25.24
CA GLY A 244 -11.45 23.40 -24.47
C GLY A 244 -11.60 23.04 -22.98
N PHE A 245 -10.97 21.95 -22.52
CA PHE A 245 -11.01 21.48 -21.14
C PHE A 245 -9.60 21.22 -20.57
N MET A 246 -8.57 21.73 -21.25
CA MET A 246 -7.17 21.55 -20.85
C MET A 246 -6.67 22.79 -20.09
N PRO A 247 -6.41 22.69 -18.79
CA PRO A 247 -6.03 23.85 -17.98
C PRO A 247 -4.55 24.23 -18.07
N LEU A 248 -3.75 23.37 -18.69
CA LEU A 248 -2.29 23.44 -18.69
C LEU A 248 -1.75 23.13 -20.08
N ASP A 249 -0.65 23.80 -20.41
CA ASP A 249 0.15 23.45 -21.58
C ASP A 249 0.68 22.02 -21.47
N LEU A 250 0.61 21.30 -22.58
CA LEU A 250 1.00 19.91 -22.66
C LEU A 250 2.53 19.74 -22.54
N LEU A 251 2.95 18.74 -21.76
CA LEU A 251 4.37 18.38 -21.64
C LEU A 251 4.61 16.91 -22.05
N ASN A 252 5.29 16.72 -23.17
CA ASN A 252 5.69 15.40 -23.68
C ASN A 252 7.21 15.23 -23.61
N ASP A 253 7.68 14.56 -22.56
CA ASP A 253 9.11 14.28 -22.35
C ASP A 253 9.35 12.82 -21.93
N LYS A 254 10.60 12.50 -21.58
CA LYS A 254 10.97 11.15 -21.12
C LYS A 254 10.22 10.72 -19.85
N GLN A 255 9.79 11.65 -19.00
CA GLN A 255 8.99 11.33 -17.82
C GLN A 255 7.54 11.04 -18.20
N THR A 256 6.98 11.68 -19.23
CA THR A 256 5.67 11.31 -19.78
C THR A 256 5.66 9.84 -20.21
N GLN A 257 6.73 9.38 -20.86
CA GLN A 257 6.84 7.96 -21.21
C GLN A 257 6.90 7.03 -19.98
N ARG A 258 7.61 7.44 -18.92
CA ARG A 258 7.65 6.69 -17.66
C ARG A 258 6.30 6.65 -16.95
N ILE A 259 5.49 7.70 -17.07
CA ILE A 259 4.11 7.70 -16.58
C ILE A 259 3.33 6.63 -17.34
N ARG A 260 3.42 6.58 -18.68
CA ARG A 260 2.75 5.53 -19.49
C ARG A 260 3.16 4.12 -19.09
N GLU A 261 4.45 3.88 -18.87
CA GLU A 261 4.98 2.59 -18.39
C GLU A 261 4.46 2.21 -16.99
N ALA A 262 4.07 3.18 -16.17
CA ALA A 262 3.52 2.97 -14.83
C ALA A 262 1.99 2.80 -14.82
N ILE A 263 1.31 2.97 -15.96
CA ILE A 263 -0.13 2.71 -16.07
C ILE A 263 -0.33 1.20 -16.09
N ASN A 264 -1.00 0.69 -15.06
CA ASN A 264 -1.31 -0.72 -14.96
C ASN A 264 -2.15 -1.16 -16.14
N THR A 265 -1.67 -2.19 -16.82
CA THR A 265 -2.39 -2.83 -17.93
C THR A 265 -3.43 -3.83 -17.45
N THR A 266 -3.34 -4.27 -16.19
CA THR A 266 -4.35 -5.09 -15.52
C THR A 266 -5.66 -4.31 -15.50
N SER A 267 -6.57 -4.67 -16.40
CA SER A 267 -7.94 -4.17 -16.39
C SER A 267 -8.56 -4.62 -15.08
N ASN A 268 -8.83 -3.69 -14.16
CA ASN A 268 -9.87 -3.95 -13.18
C ASN A 268 -11.15 -4.15 -14.00
N ILE A 269 -11.60 -5.40 -14.04
CA ILE A 269 -12.95 -5.76 -14.49
C ILE A 269 -13.96 -5.07 -13.58
#